data_AF-A0A2E0CQJ7-F1
#
_entry.id   AF-A0A2E0CQJ7-F1
#
_cell.length_a   1.000
_cell.length_b   1.000
_cell.length_c   1.000
_cell.angle_alpha   90.00
_cell.angle_beta   90.00
_cell.angle_gamma   90.00
#
_symmetry.space_group_name_H-M   'P 1'
#
loop_
_entity.id
_entity.type
_entity.pdbx_description
1 polymer ?
#
loop_
_entity_poly.entity_id
_entity_poly.type
_entity_poly.pdbx_seq_one_letter_code
_entity_poly.pdbx_strand_id
1 'polypeptide(L)'
;MFQENLDRDLARVEFCAMPWTMEGQLPIELQPNVDLHPALRNFYALGYDTFLAYRELLGLRRASMQTPIFGATGILTLSNGHIKRRTGWAKFDSSGVSTISPEY
;
A
#
# COMPACT_ATOMS: atom_id res chain seq x y z
N MET A 1 5.93 22.98 -9.23
CA MET A 1 5.21 23.82 -10.21
C MET A 1 4.24 23.04 -11.11
N PHE A 2 4.62 21.96 -11.83
CA PHE A 2 3.63 21.18 -12.63
C PHE A 2 2.78 20.21 -11.78
N GLN A 3 3.41 19.52 -10.81
CA GLN A 3 2.71 18.57 -9.92
C GLN A 3 1.64 19.26 -9.06
N GLU A 4 1.94 20.43 -8.49
CA GLU A 4 1.01 21.19 -7.65
C GLU A 4 -0.26 21.66 -8.38
N ASN A 5 -0.18 21.89 -9.70
CA ASN A 5 -1.36 22.23 -10.50
C ASN A 5 -2.21 21.00 -10.80
N LEU A 6 -1.59 19.85 -11.08
CA LEU A 6 -2.29 18.57 -11.30
C LEU A 6 -3.01 18.09 -10.04
N ASP A 7 -2.36 18.18 -8.89
CA ASP A 7 -2.94 17.75 -7.61
C ASP A 7 -4.14 18.64 -7.22
N ARG A 8 -4.10 19.93 -7.60
CA ARG A 8 -5.22 20.87 -7.41
C ARG A 8 -6.44 20.50 -8.25
N ASP A 9 -6.23 20.05 -9.49
CA ASP A 9 -7.33 19.59 -10.36
C ASP A 9 -7.99 18.31 -9.83
N LEU A 10 -7.26 17.54 -9.02
CA LEU A 10 -7.74 16.34 -8.34
C LEU A 10 -8.29 16.62 -6.95
N ALA A 11 -8.42 17.89 -6.53
CA ALA A 11 -8.85 18.25 -5.19
C ALA A 11 -10.13 17.51 -4.76
N ARG A 12 -10.09 16.95 -3.56
CA ARG A 12 -11.13 16.14 -2.91
C ARG A 12 -11.35 14.73 -3.50
N VAL A 13 -10.64 14.34 -4.56
CA VAL A 13 -10.66 12.94 -5.03
C VAL A 13 -10.09 12.05 -3.94
N GLU A 14 -10.82 11.01 -3.60
CA GLU A 14 -10.42 9.96 -2.66
C GLU A 14 -10.11 8.69 -3.44
N PHE A 15 -9.00 8.04 -3.11
CA PHE A 15 -8.52 6.87 -3.83
C PHE A 15 -7.84 5.87 -2.89
N CYS A 16 -7.82 4.61 -3.31
CA CYS A 16 -7.07 3.57 -2.62
C CYS A 16 -5.57 3.75 -2.88
N ALA A 17 -4.79 3.87 -1.81
CA ALA A 17 -3.34 3.97 -1.89
C ALA A 17 -2.68 2.75 -1.26
N MET A 18 -1.61 2.28 -1.89
CA MET A 18 -0.75 1.29 -1.25
C MET A 18 0.12 2.01 -0.21
N PRO A 19 0.37 1.43 0.98
CA PRO A 19 1.24 2.03 1.99
C PRO A 19 2.58 2.52 1.44
N TRP A 20 3.21 1.77 0.54
CA TRP A 20 4.51 2.16 -0.02
C TRP A 20 4.52 3.46 -0.84
N THR A 21 3.36 3.94 -1.31
CA THR A 21 3.26 5.18 -2.08
C THR A 21 3.04 6.41 -1.20
N MET A 22 2.99 6.24 0.12
CA MET A 22 2.67 7.28 1.10
C MET A 22 3.77 7.37 2.14
N GLU A 23 4.26 8.58 2.40
CA GLU A 23 5.33 8.81 3.38
C GLU A 23 4.89 8.38 4.79
N GLY A 24 5.81 7.78 5.55
CA GLY A 24 5.58 7.37 6.94
C GLY A 24 4.65 6.17 7.13
N GLN A 25 4.12 5.56 6.06
CA GLN A 25 3.24 4.38 6.16
C GLN A 25 4.00 3.05 6.21
N LEU A 26 5.31 3.05 6.00
CA LEU A 26 6.17 1.88 6.15
C LEU A 26 7.34 2.16 7.09
N PRO A 27 7.76 1.18 7.91
CA PRO A 27 8.94 1.32 8.76
C PRO A 27 10.24 1.41 7.96
N ILE A 28 10.26 0.83 6.76
CA ILE A 28 11.36 0.93 5.80
C ILE A 28 10.74 1.26 4.44
N GLU A 29 11.12 2.39 3.89
CA GLU A 29 10.62 2.83 2.58
C GLU A 29 11.16 1.95 1.46
N LEU A 30 10.28 1.65 0.49
CA LEU A 30 10.68 0.94 -0.71
C LEU A 30 11.25 1.93 -1.73
N GLN A 31 12.37 1.56 -2.35
CA GLN A 31 13.06 2.38 -3.36
C GLN A 31 13.11 1.65 -4.71
N PRO A 32 11.96 1.42 -5.38
CA PRO A 32 11.97 0.89 -6.74
C PRO A 32 12.67 1.88 -7.69
N ASN A 33 13.27 1.38 -8.76
CA ASN A 33 13.90 2.23 -9.77
C ASN A 33 12.89 3.27 -10.32
N VAL A 34 13.26 4.54 -10.23
CA VAL A 34 12.44 5.69 -10.65
C VAL A 34 12.22 5.73 -12.17
N ASP A 35 13.06 5.07 -12.97
CA ASP A 35 12.88 4.99 -14.42
C ASP A 35 11.78 4.00 -14.82
N LEU A 36 11.32 3.15 -13.89
CA LEU A 36 10.21 2.24 -14.16
C LEU A 36 8.90 3.01 -14.31
N HIS A 37 8.07 2.53 -15.24
CA HIS A 37 6.68 2.97 -15.34
C HIS A 37 5.97 2.83 -13.96
N PRO A 38 5.15 3.80 -13.51
CA PRO A 38 4.53 3.77 -12.18
C PRO A 38 3.82 2.45 -11.84
N ALA A 39 3.13 1.86 -12.82
CA ALA A 39 2.49 0.55 -12.66
C ALA A 39 3.50 -0.59 -12.33
N LEU A 40 4.71 -0.54 -12.87
CA LEU A 40 5.76 -1.52 -12.58
C LEU A 40 6.36 -1.33 -11.19
N ARG A 41 6.38 -0.09 -10.68
CA ARG A 41 6.80 0.18 -9.29
C ARG A 41 5.84 -0.47 -8.28
N ASN A 42 4.54 -0.52 -8.59
CA ASN A 42 3.59 -1.29 -7.78
C ASN A 42 3.89 -2.80 -7.77
N PHE A 43 4.43 -3.37 -8.85
CA PHE A 43 4.85 -4.77 -8.88
C PHE A 43 6.10 -5.04 -8.04
N TYR A 44 6.99 -4.05 -7.89
CA TYR A 44 8.10 -4.14 -6.93
C TYR A 44 7.57 -4.33 -5.50
N ALA A 45 6.62 -3.51 -5.08
CA ALA A 45 5.97 -3.64 -3.78
C ALA A 45 5.22 -4.98 -3.62
N LEU A 46 4.58 -5.48 -4.69
CA LEU A 46 3.97 -6.81 -4.69
C LEU A 46 5.01 -7.93 -4.48
N GLY A 47 6.18 -7.83 -5.10
CA GLY A 47 7.26 -8.79 -4.91
C GLY A 47 7.77 -8.81 -3.46
N TYR A 48 7.96 -7.62 -2.88
CA TYR A 48 8.30 -7.45 -1.46
C TYR A 48 7.28 -8.14 -0.55
N ASP A 49 5.99 -7.87 -0.75
CA ASP A 49 4.90 -8.47 0.01
C ASP A 49 4.76 -9.98 -0.19
N THR A 50 5.09 -10.49 -1.38
CA THR A 50 5.08 -11.93 -1.66
C THR A 50 6.10 -12.65 -0.79
N PHE A 51 7.30 -12.08 -0.63
CA PHE A 51 8.32 -12.64 0.26
C PHE A 51 7.87 -12.61 1.73
N LEU A 52 7.29 -11.51 2.19
CA LEU A 52 6.73 -11.39 3.54
C LEU A 52 5.61 -12.40 3.78
N ALA A 53 4.64 -12.48 2.87
CA ALA A 53 3.51 -13.40 2.97
C ALA A 53 3.94 -14.87 2.98
N TYR A 54 4.96 -15.21 2.20
CA TYR A 54 5.54 -16.56 2.21
C TYR A 54 6.17 -16.89 3.56
N ARG A 55 6.95 -15.97 4.14
CA ARG A 55 7.57 -16.14 5.47
C ARG A 55 6.53 -16.38 6.56
N GLU A 56 5.42 -15.64 6.51
CA GLU A 56 4.34 -15.69 7.51
C GLU A 56 3.20 -16.65 7.16
N LEU A 57 3.37 -17.51 6.14
CA LEU A 57 2.28 -18.34 5.61
C LEU A 57 1.66 -19.27 6.67
N LEU A 58 2.46 -19.78 7.61
CA LEU A 58 1.96 -20.58 8.72
C LEU A 58 1.06 -19.75 9.67
N GLY A 59 1.41 -18.50 9.93
CA GLY A 59 0.60 -17.57 10.71
C GLY A 59 -0.72 -17.25 10.01
N LEU A 60 -0.64 -16.94 8.71
CA LEU A 60 -1.81 -16.66 7.87
C LEU A 60 -2.81 -17.84 7.80
N ARG A 61 -2.34 -19.09 7.86
CA ARG A 61 -3.18 -20.30 7.78
C ARG A 61 -3.81 -20.71 9.11
N ARG A 62 -3.38 -20.14 10.24
CA ARG A 62 -3.92 -20.52 11.56
C ARG A 62 -5.36 -20.04 11.69
N ALA A 63 -6.30 -21.00 11.67
CA ALA A 63 -7.73 -20.74 11.70
C ALA A 63 -8.21 -20.00 12.97
N SER A 64 -7.49 -20.12 14.09
CA SER A 64 -7.86 -19.49 15.36
C SER A 64 -7.51 -18.00 15.44
N MET A 65 -6.51 -17.54 14.69
CA MET A 65 -6.02 -16.16 14.71
C MET A 65 -5.34 -15.88 13.37
N GLN A 66 -6.11 -15.65 12.29
CA GLN A 66 -5.55 -15.22 11.01
C GLN A 66 -4.87 -13.86 11.20
N THR A 67 -3.59 -13.86 11.57
CA THR A 67 -2.85 -12.65 11.88
C THR A 67 -2.65 -11.87 10.58
N PRO A 68 -3.17 -10.64 10.48
CA PRO A 68 -2.91 -9.81 9.31
C PRO A 68 -1.43 -9.47 9.21
N ILE A 69 -0.93 -9.39 7.97
CA ILE A 69 0.42 -8.87 7.70
C ILE A 69 0.26 -7.43 7.23
N PHE A 70 0.97 -6.51 7.86
CA PHE A 70 1.08 -5.14 7.40
C PHE A 70 2.17 -5.09 6.33
N GLY A 71 1.75 -5.06 5.06
CA GLY A 71 2.63 -5.08 3.90
C GLY A 71 2.70 -3.74 3.17
N ALA A 72 3.64 -3.63 2.25
CA ALA A 72 3.85 -2.51 1.36
C ALA A 72 2.64 -2.21 0.46
N THR A 73 1.84 -3.22 0.14
CA THR A 73 0.64 -3.08 -0.69
C THR A 73 -0.64 -2.91 0.13
N GLY A 74 -0.62 -3.16 1.43
CA GLY A 74 -1.75 -3.00 2.35
C GLY A 74 -1.74 -4.06 3.45
N ILE A 75 -2.86 -4.18 4.18
CA ILE A 75 -3.06 -5.33 5.06
C ILE A 75 -3.35 -6.57 4.22
N LEU A 76 -2.54 -7.62 4.43
CA LEU A 76 -2.68 -8.91 3.79
C LEU A 76 -3.31 -9.92 4.75
N THR A 77 -4.34 -10.61 4.28
CA THR A 77 -4.95 -11.74 4.96
C THR A 77 -5.09 -12.92 4.01
N LEU A 78 -5.26 -14.14 4.52
CA LEU A 78 -5.47 -15.32 3.71
C LEU A 78 -6.93 -15.77 3.81
N SER A 79 -7.62 -15.84 2.67
CA SER A 79 -9.00 -16.31 2.60
C SER A 79 -9.15 -17.26 1.43
N ASN A 80 -9.62 -18.48 1.69
CA ASN A 80 -9.84 -19.52 0.68
C ASN A 80 -8.62 -19.78 -0.22
N GLY A 81 -7.42 -19.80 0.36
CA GLY A 81 -6.17 -20.00 -0.37
C GLY A 81 -5.69 -18.78 -1.16
N HIS A 82 -6.39 -17.64 -1.09
CA HIS A 82 -6.01 -16.41 -1.76
C HIS A 82 -5.60 -15.33 -0.78
N ILE A 83 -4.50 -14.65 -1.07
CA ILE A 83 -4.14 -13.42 -0.36
C ILE A 83 -5.14 -12.34 -0.73
N LYS A 84 -5.83 -11.81 0.27
CA LYS A 84 -6.71 -10.64 0.18
C LYS A 84 -5.95 -9.44 0.69
N ARG A 85 -6.20 -8.29 0.06
CA ARG A 85 -5.53 -7.02 0.36
C ARG A 85 -6.55 -5.97 0.74
N ARG A 86 -6.31 -5.28 1.85
CA ARG A 86 -7.05 -4.08 2.26
C ARG A 86 -6.08 -2.90 2.29
N THR A 87 -6.25 -1.98 1.35
CA THR A 87 -5.48 -0.73 1.24
C THR A 87 -6.07 0.37 2.12
N GLY A 88 -5.24 1.37 2.41
CA GLY A 88 -5.68 2.62 3.00
C GLY A 88 -6.34 3.51 1.95
N TRP A 89 -6.90 4.62 2.43
CA TRP A 89 -7.48 5.65 1.58
C TRP A 89 -6.64 6.92 1.68
N ALA A 90 -6.46 7.57 0.55
CA ALA A 90 -5.78 8.85 0.43
C ALA A 90 -6.67 9.86 -0.29
N LYS A 91 -6.41 11.15 -0.07
CA LYS A 91 -7.15 12.27 -0.63
C LYS A 91 -6.20 13.32 -1.18
N PHE A 92 -6.59 13.96 -2.27
CA PHE A 92 -5.97 15.22 -2.68
C PHE A 92 -6.56 16.40 -1.90
N ASP A 93 -5.71 17.15 -1.22
CA ASP A 93 -6.04 18.36 -0.46
C ASP A 93 -5.14 19.55 -0.86
N SER A 94 -5.28 20.67 -0.15
CA SER A 94 -4.52 21.90 -0.43
C SER A 94 -3.01 21.76 -0.22
N SER A 95 -2.55 20.72 0.48
CA SER A 95 -1.14 20.41 0.73
C SER A 95 -0.60 19.28 -0.14
N GLY A 96 -1.41 18.70 -1.04
CA GLY A 96 -1.03 17.56 -1.88
C GLY A 96 -1.86 16.33 -1.56
N VAL A 97 -1.21 15.21 -1.24
CA VAL A 97 -1.88 13.93 -0.93
C VAL A 97 -1.77 13.63 0.56
N SER A 98 -2.90 13.34 1.22
CA SER A 98 -2.96 12.96 2.64
C SER A 98 -3.77 11.68 2.88
N THR A 99 -3.50 10.97 3.97
CA THR A 99 -4.19 9.72 4.35
C THR A 99 -5.50 10.02 5.09
N ILE A 100 -6.60 9.30 4.77
CA ILE A 100 -7.96 9.56 5.32
C ILE A 100 -8.35 8.62 6.49
N SER A 101 -7.79 7.41 6.59
CA SER A 101 -8.23 6.40 7.58
C SER A 101 -7.16 5.37 7.86
N PRO A 102 -7.15 4.85 9.10
CA PRO A 102 -6.15 5.18 10.09
C PRO A 102 -4.82 4.50 9.78
N GLU A 103 -3.77 5.10 10.33
CA GLU A 103 -2.49 4.44 10.58
C GLU A 103 -2.77 3.04 11.15
N TYR A 104 -2.16 2.06 10.51
CA TYR A 104 -2.43 0.65 10.64
C TYR A 104 -2.09 0.05 12.01
#